data_AF-A0AAI8VS44-F1
#
_entry.id   AF-A0AAI8VS44-F1
#
_cell.length_a   1.000
_cell.length_b   1.000
_cell.length_c   1.000
_cell.angle_alpha   90.00
_cell.angle_beta   90.00
_cell.angle_gamma   90.00
#
_symmetry.space_group_name_H-M   'P 1'
#
loop_
_entity.id
_entity.type
_entity.pdbx_description
1 polymer ?
#
loop_
_entity_poly.entity_id
_entity_poly.type
_entity_poly.pdbx_seq_one_letter_code
_entity_poly.pdbx_strand_id
1 'polypeptide(L)'
;MAVYYLQTQSAFADAIRHCETGRIVETGRVGVCGERFDYVEMFSNPSWRAALTTGLAEKLIAFNRNIVLVGVQNERSVGDQGRVTYEFVVISIWDLDEQRRWSFEQTRRQLAAWGLQTPRLLGQSSLWDIGAGTAKAAYGHTSPVGLVFESLDGGIVFGQD
;
A
#
# COMPACT_ATOMS: atom_id res chain seq x y z
N MET A 1 4.02 -2.99 4.72
CA MET A 1 2.83 -2.76 5.57
C MET A 1 1.60 -2.83 4.67
N ALA A 2 0.45 -3.24 5.21
CA ALA A 2 -0.81 -3.24 4.47
C ALA A 2 -1.93 -2.57 5.28
N VAL A 3 -2.86 -1.93 4.56
CA VAL A 3 -4.12 -1.40 5.09
C VAL A 3 -5.22 -2.03 4.27
N TYR A 4 -6.21 -2.65 4.89
CA TYR A 4 -7.24 -3.40 4.18
C TYR A 4 -8.63 -3.06 4.65
N TYR A 5 -9.62 -3.38 3.82
CA TYR A 5 -11.02 -3.41 4.21
C TYR A 5 -11.65 -4.73 3.81
N LEU A 6 -12.44 -5.30 4.72
CA LEU A 6 -13.25 -6.49 4.50
C LEU A 6 -14.69 -6.14 4.84
N GLN A 7 -15.60 -6.43 3.91
CA GLN A 7 -17.03 -6.35 4.14
C GLN A 7 -17.47 -7.38 5.19
N THR A 8 -18.51 -7.07 5.96
CA THR A 8 -19.02 -7.96 7.04
C THR A 8 -19.35 -9.37 6.55
N GLN A 9 -19.88 -9.49 5.34
CA GLN A 9 -20.27 -10.75 4.70
C GLN A 9 -19.13 -11.47 3.96
N SER A 10 -17.92 -10.90 3.96
CA SER A 10 -16.77 -11.49 3.26
C SER A 10 -16.32 -12.77 3.96
N ALA A 11 -16.05 -13.83 3.20
CA ALA A 11 -15.44 -15.06 3.74
C ALA A 11 -14.10 -14.77 4.45
N PHE A 12 -13.38 -13.73 4.03
CA PHE A 12 -12.15 -13.28 4.70
C PHE A 12 -12.43 -12.66 6.07
N ALA A 13 -13.57 -11.97 6.25
CA ALA A 13 -13.93 -11.37 7.53
C ALA A 13 -14.18 -12.45 8.59
N ASP A 14 -14.82 -13.55 8.20
CA ASP A 14 -15.00 -14.72 9.06
C ASP A 14 -13.66 -15.35 9.47
N ALA A 15 -12.71 -15.46 8.53
CA ALA A 15 -11.41 -16.06 8.78
C ALA A 15 -10.59 -15.30 9.84
N ILE A 16 -10.75 -13.98 9.92
CA ILE A 16 -10.00 -13.11 10.85
C ILE A 16 -10.83 -12.63 12.04
N ARG A 17 -12.03 -13.19 12.24
CA ARG A 17 -13.00 -12.75 13.26
C ARG A 17 -12.49 -12.85 14.69
N HIS A 18 -11.57 -13.78 14.94
CA HIS A 18 -10.94 -14.00 16.25
C HIS A 18 -9.84 -12.97 16.57
N CYS A 19 -9.38 -12.20 15.58
CA CYS A 19 -8.47 -11.11 15.80
C CYS A 19 -9.29 -9.88 16.21
N GLU A 20 -9.33 -9.56 17.52
CA GLU A 20 -9.92 -8.33 18.09
C GLU A 20 -9.08 -7.08 17.76
N THR A 21 -8.67 -6.95 16.50
CA THR A 21 -7.71 -5.96 16.04
C THR A 21 -8.34 -5.13 14.91
N GLY A 22 -8.01 -3.84 14.88
CA GLY A 22 -8.52 -2.87 13.91
C GLY A 22 -9.91 -2.29 14.19
N ARG A 23 -10.44 -1.58 13.19
CA ARG A 23 -11.63 -0.74 13.29
C ARG A 23 -12.84 -1.46 12.71
N ILE A 24 -13.80 -1.78 13.56
CA ILE A 24 -15.08 -2.38 13.12
C ILE A 24 -16.09 -1.27 12.85
N VAL A 25 -16.80 -1.39 11.73
CA VAL A 25 -17.92 -0.54 11.33
C VAL A 25 -19.08 -1.43 10.88
N GLU A 26 -20.28 -0.86 10.70
CA GLU A 26 -21.47 -1.64 10.31
C GLU A 26 -21.27 -2.43 9.01
N THR A 27 -20.60 -1.82 8.03
CA THR A 27 -20.40 -2.41 6.70
C THR A 27 -19.22 -3.36 6.62
N GLY A 28 -18.34 -3.39 7.63
CA GLY A 28 -17.13 -4.22 7.59
C GLY A 28 -16.06 -3.84 8.60
N ARG A 29 -14.81 -4.17 8.27
CA ARG A 29 -13.63 -3.96 9.10
C ARG A 29 -12.53 -3.31 8.29
N VAL A 30 -11.92 -2.28 8.85
CA VAL A 30 -10.60 -1.79 8.42
C VAL A 30 -9.53 -2.39 9.31
N GLY A 31 -8.47 -2.92 8.72
CA GLY A 31 -7.30 -3.38 9.46
C GLY A 31 -5.99 -2.80 8.94
N VAL A 32 -4.97 -2.84 9.79
CA VAL A 32 -3.62 -2.37 9.47
C VAL A 32 -2.65 -3.42 9.98
N CYS A 33 -1.90 -4.02 9.05
CA CYS A 33 -1.00 -5.11 9.36
C CYS A 33 0.44 -4.86 8.90
N GLY A 34 1.36 -5.42 9.68
CA GLY A 34 2.75 -5.64 9.27
C GLY A 34 2.89 -6.96 8.53
N GLU A 35 4.12 -7.43 8.41
CA GLU A 35 4.41 -8.73 7.76
C GLU A 35 3.81 -9.92 8.54
N ARG A 36 3.73 -9.81 9.88
CA ARG A 36 3.38 -10.95 10.75
C ARG A 36 2.16 -10.74 11.64
N PHE A 37 1.73 -9.48 11.79
CA PHE A 37 0.73 -9.13 12.78
C PHE A 37 -0.29 -8.17 12.18
N ASP A 38 -1.55 -8.41 12.51
CA ASP A 38 -2.58 -7.39 12.40
C ASP A 38 -2.65 -6.59 13.71
N TYR A 39 -2.62 -5.27 13.61
CA TYR A 39 -2.45 -4.40 14.76
C TYR A 39 -3.80 -3.92 15.31
N VAL A 40 -3.91 -3.86 16.64
CA VAL A 40 -5.02 -3.16 17.30
C VAL A 40 -5.01 -1.68 16.90
N GLU A 41 -6.20 -1.12 16.64
CA GLU A 41 -6.32 0.31 16.32
C GLU A 41 -5.89 1.15 17.53
N MET A 42 -4.72 1.78 17.40
CA MET A 42 -4.19 2.68 18.41
C MET A 42 -3.44 3.80 17.71
N PHE A 43 -3.77 5.06 18.01
CA PHE A 43 -3.05 6.20 17.44
C PHE A 43 -1.57 6.26 17.86
N SER A 44 -1.19 5.56 18.95
CA SER A 44 0.20 5.38 19.37
C SER A 44 0.98 4.41 18.47
N ASN A 45 0.30 3.52 17.73
CA ASN A 45 0.93 2.65 16.74
C ASN A 45 1.23 3.46 15.46
N PRO A 46 2.51 3.54 15.02
CA PRO A 46 2.89 4.35 13.86
C PRO A 46 2.19 3.97 12.55
N SER A 47 1.90 2.68 12.35
CA SER A 47 1.23 2.18 11.15
C SER A 47 -0.24 2.60 11.11
N TRP A 48 -0.95 2.47 12.23
CA TRP A 48 -2.31 3.01 12.35
C TRP A 48 -2.33 4.52 12.20
N ARG A 49 -1.38 5.23 12.83
CA ARG A 49 -1.25 6.69 12.67
C ARG A 49 -1.10 7.08 11.20
N ALA A 50 -0.24 6.41 10.44
CA ALA A 50 -0.03 6.69 9.01
C ALA A 50 -1.30 6.45 8.16
N ALA A 51 -2.06 5.39 8.48
CA ALA A 51 -3.31 5.10 7.79
C ALA A 51 -4.42 6.12 8.10
N LEU A 52 -4.50 6.58 9.35
CA LEU A 52 -5.49 7.57 9.80
C LEU A 52 -5.18 8.97 9.28
N THR A 53 -3.91 9.40 9.27
CA THR A 53 -3.52 10.75 8.79
C THR A 53 -3.80 10.95 7.31
N THR A 54 -3.77 9.87 6.53
CA THR A 54 -4.09 9.86 5.09
C THR A 54 -5.59 9.65 4.82
N GLY A 55 -6.40 9.44 5.86
CA GLY A 55 -7.83 9.15 5.77
C GLY A 55 -8.13 7.90 4.95
N LEU A 56 -7.23 6.90 4.99
CA LEU A 56 -7.37 5.66 4.22
C LEU A 56 -8.50 4.80 4.73
N ALA A 57 -8.72 4.77 6.05
CA ALA A 57 -9.82 4.03 6.64
C ALA A 57 -11.16 4.49 6.06
N GLU A 58 -11.41 5.80 6.05
CA GLU A 58 -12.65 6.39 5.54
C GLU A 58 -12.82 6.14 4.04
N LYS A 59 -11.73 6.26 3.26
CA LYS A 59 -11.74 5.98 1.81
C LYS A 59 -12.09 4.52 1.52
N LEU A 60 -11.51 3.58 2.27
CA LEU A 60 -11.75 2.16 2.12
C LEU A 60 -13.18 1.78 2.52
N ILE A 61 -13.68 2.32 3.64
CA ILE A 61 -15.07 2.13 4.07
C ILE A 61 -16.03 2.65 3.00
N ALA A 62 -15.79 3.86 2.47
CA ALA A 62 -16.63 4.45 1.42
C ALA A 62 -16.55 3.67 0.09
N PHE A 63 -15.39 3.10 -0.23
CA PHE A 63 -15.21 2.27 -1.43
C PHE A 63 -15.89 0.91 -1.30
N ASN A 64 -15.99 0.39 -0.08
CA ASN A 64 -16.76 -0.80 0.29
C ASN A 64 -16.46 -2.03 -0.59
N ARG A 65 -15.19 -2.33 -0.85
CA ARG A 65 -14.73 -3.54 -1.56
C ARG A 65 -13.67 -4.28 -0.75
N ASN A 66 -13.62 -5.61 -0.86
CA ASN A 66 -12.62 -6.43 -0.17
C ASN A 66 -11.24 -6.25 -0.81
N ILE A 67 -10.49 -5.26 -0.36
CA ILE A 67 -9.19 -4.91 -0.94
C ILE A 67 -8.12 -4.70 0.12
N VAL A 68 -6.88 -4.92 -0.28
CA VAL A 68 -5.67 -4.63 0.49
C VAL A 68 -4.84 -3.60 -0.24
N LEU A 69 -4.53 -2.49 0.44
CA LEU A 69 -3.54 -1.52 0.01
C LEU A 69 -2.20 -1.96 0.58
N VAL A 70 -1.27 -2.36 -0.28
CA VAL A 70 0.12 -2.66 0.11
C VAL A 70 0.94 -1.39 -0.11
N GLY A 71 1.81 -1.08 0.84
CA GLY A 71 2.56 0.17 0.83
C GLY A 71 3.76 0.19 1.75
N VAL A 72 4.49 1.28 1.65
CA VAL A 72 5.66 1.60 2.47
C VAL A 72 5.28 2.72 3.44
N GLN A 73 5.65 2.52 4.70
CA GLN A 73 5.56 3.56 5.71
C GLN A 73 6.83 4.40 5.64
N ASN A 74 6.69 5.66 5.30
CA ASN A 74 7.79 6.62 5.26
C ASN A 74 7.75 7.47 6.52
N GLU A 75 8.92 7.62 7.14
CA GLU A 75 9.14 8.57 8.21
C GLU A 75 9.72 9.85 7.62
N ARG A 76 9.06 10.97 7.87
CA ARG A 76 9.54 12.29 7.47
C ARG A 76 9.68 13.18 8.69
N SER A 77 10.88 13.64 8.95
CA SER A 77 11.12 14.71 9.92
C SER A 77 10.58 16.03 9.35
N VAL A 78 9.74 16.70 10.12
CA VAL A 78 9.13 17.99 9.78
C VAL A 78 9.74 19.07 10.65
N GLY A 79 10.63 19.86 10.05
CA GLY A 79 11.32 20.99 10.67
C GLY A 79 12.40 20.61 11.67
N ASP A 80 13.06 21.63 12.24
CA ASP A 80 14.21 21.47 13.15
C ASP A 80 13.83 21.02 14.56
N GLN A 81 12.53 20.86 14.85
CA GLN A 81 12.01 20.48 16.17
C GLN A 81 11.82 18.97 16.36
N GLY A 82 12.29 18.13 15.43
CA GLY A 82 12.26 16.67 15.59
C GLY A 82 10.87 16.03 15.53
N ARG A 83 9.84 16.74 15.03
CA ARG A 83 8.51 16.14 14.80
C ARG A 83 8.59 15.18 13.62
N VAL A 84 8.30 13.91 13.84
CA VAL A 84 8.23 12.90 12.78
C VAL A 84 6.78 12.73 12.35
N THR A 85 6.52 12.89 11.06
CA THR A 85 5.26 12.49 10.42
C THR A 85 5.45 11.14 9.74
N TYR A 86 4.45 10.27 9.90
CA TYR A 86 4.39 8.99 9.24
C TYR A 86 3.42 9.10 8.06
N GLU A 87 3.90 8.77 6.87
CA GLU A 87 3.11 8.73 5.65
C GLU A 87 3.07 7.30 5.11
N PHE A 88 1.90 6.84 4.68
CA PHE A 88 1.78 5.55 4.01
C PHE A 88 1.65 5.78 2.51
N VAL A 89 2.67 5.38 1.76
CA VAL A 89 2.66 5.45 0.30
C VAL A 89 2.19 4.10 -0.24
N VAL A 90 1.00 4.10 -0.83
CA VAL A 90 0.42 2.90 -1.45
C VAL A 90 1.18 2.59 -2.74
N ILE A 91 1.67 1.36 -2.85
CA ILE A 91 2.39 0.87 -4.04
C ILE A 91 1.54 -0.04 -4.92
N SER A 92 0.63 -0.81 -4.32
CA SER A 92 -0.24 -1.72 -5.06
C SER A 92 -1.55 -1.98 -4.34
N ILE A 93 -2.59 -2.33 -5.11
CA ILE A 93 -3.88 -2.75 -4.58
C ILE A 93 -4.09 -4.22 -4.93
N TRP A 94 -4.46 -5.01 -3.92
CA TRP A 94 -4.86 -6.40 -4.09
C TRP A 94 -6.37 -6.51 -3.95
N ASP A 95 -7.01 -7.13 -4.93
CA ASP A 95 -8.42 -7.48 -4.89
C ASP A 95 -8.56 -8.87 -4.27
N LEU A 96 -9.18 -8.95 -3.10
CA LEU A 96 -9.31 -10.21 -2.39
C LEU A 96 -10.39 -11.10 -3.01
N ASP A 97 -11.44 -10.49 -3.58
CA ASP A 97 -12.53 -11.23 -4.21
C ASP A 97 -12.04 -11.86 -5.53
N GLU A 98 -11.28 -11.10 -6.32
CA GLU A 98 -10.71 -11.59 -7.59
C GLU A 98 -9.37 -12.32 -7.42
N GLN A 99 -8.84 -12.38 -6.20
CA GLN A 99 -7.54 -12.98 -5.84
C GLN A 99 -6.38 -12.54 -6.74
N ARG A 100 -6.36 -11.26 -7.10
CA ARG A 100 -5.32 -10.72 -7.99
C ARG A 100 -4.91 -9.30 -7.60
N ARG A 101 -3.70 -8.95 -7.98
CA ARG A 101 -3.26 -7.55 -7.96
C ARG A 101 -3.94 -6.77 -9.07
N TRP A 102 -4.25 -5.51 -8.80
CA TRP A 102 -4.57 -4.55 -9.85
C TRP A 102 -3.29 -4.14 -10.59
N SER A 103 -3.40 -3.83 -11.88
CA SER A 103 -2.24 -3.32 -12.61
C SER A 103 -1.80 -1.96 -12.07
N PHE A 104 -0.54 -1.58 -12.33
CA PHE A 104 0.00 -0.26 -12.02
C PHE A 104 -0.95 0.89 -12.42
N GLU A 105 -1.50 0.86 -13.64
CA GLU A 105 -2.41 1.91 -14.12
C GLU A 105 -3.75 1.93 -13.37
N GLN A 106 -4.31 0.77 -13.02
CA GLN A 106 -5.52 0.67 -12.20
C GLN A 106 -5.27 1.26 -10.81
N THR A 107 -4.17 0.86 -10.18
CA THR A 107 -3.73 1.39 -8.89
C THR A 107 -3.56 2.90 -8.94
N ARG A 108 -2.81 3.41 -9.93
CA ARG A 108 -2.53 4.85 -10.08
C ARG A 108 -3.80 5.67 -10.27
N ARG A 109 -4.73 5.19 -11.09
CA ARG A 109 -6.05 5.85 -11.29
C ARG A 109 -6.85 5.90 -9.99
N GLN A 110 -6.90 4.80 -9.24
CA GLN A 110 -7.65 4.77 -7.98
C GLN A 110 -7.03 5.69 -6.93
N LEU A 111 -5.71 5.66 -6.78
CA LEU A 111 -5.01 6.55 -5.84
C LEU A 111 -5.22 8.02 -6.18
N ALA A 112 -5.17 8.37 -7.47
CA ALA A 112 -5.47 9.72 -7.93
C ALA A 112 -6.93 10.12 -7.62
N ALA A 113 -7.90 9.23 -7.83
CA ALA A 113 -9.30 9.47 -7.49
C ALA A 113 -9.52 9.67 -5.98
N TRP A 114 -8.65 9.08 -5.15
CA TRP A 114 -8.64 9.26 -3.71
C TRP A 114 -7.79 10.44 -3.22
N GLY A 115 -7.16 11.20 -4.12
CA GLY A 115 -6.27 12.30 -3.78
C GLY A 115 -5.00 11.86 -3.03
N LEU A 116 -4.57 10.61 -3.23
CA LEU A 116 -3.37 10.05 -2.59
C LEU A 116 -2.16 10.19 -3.49
N GLN A 117 -0.98 10.23 -2.88
CA GLN A 117 0.28 10.18 -3.62
C GLN A 117 0.40 8.85 -4.37
N THR A 118 0.92 8.94 -5.59
CA THR A 118 1.22 7.77 -6.42
C THR A 118 2.73 7.56 -6.49
N PRO A 119 3.23 6.32 -6.50
CA PRO A 119 4.63 6.06 -6.76
C PRO A 119 5.06 6.68 -8.09
N ARG A 120 6.25 7.27 -8.11
CA ARG A 120 6.79 7.91 -9.32
C ARG A 120 7.15 6.84 -10.34
N LEU A 121 6.49 6.87 -11.50
CA LEU A 121 6.92 6.10 -12.66
C LEU A 121 8.16 6.75 -13.28
N LEU A 122 9.26 6.02 -13.37
CA LEU A 122 10.52 6.52 -13.91
C LEU A 122 10.66 6.24 -15.41
N GLY A 123 10.08 5.15 -15.89
CA GLY A 123 10.13 4.74 -17.30
C GLY A 123 9.71 3.30 -17.50
N GLN A 124 10.05 2.75 -18.66
CA GLN A 124 9.84 1.34 -19.00
C GLN A 124 11.21 0.72 -19.35
N SER A 125 11.38 -0.55 -19.03
CA SER A 125 12.59 -1.31 -19.35
C SER A 125 12.21 -2.73 -19.72
N SER A 126 12.95 -3.32 -20.66
CA SER A 126 12.82 -4.75 -20.93
C SER A 126 13.49 -5.57 -19.83
N LEU A 127 13.13 -6.85 -19.69
CA LEU A 127 13.85 -7.76 -18.79
C LEU A 127 15.35 -7.84 -19.12
N TRP A 128 15.70 -7.69 -20.39
CA TRP A 128 17.10 -7.64 -20.84
C TRP A 128 17.82 -6.41 -20.31
N ASP A 129 17.22 -5.22 -20.40
CA ASP A 129 17.81 -3.98 -19.89
C ASP A 129 18.01 -4.03 -18.37
N ILE A 130 17.10 -4.69 -17.66
CA ILE A 130 17.18 -4.88 -16.21
C ILE A 130 18.33 -5.85 -15.88
N GLY A 131 18.39 -6.99 -16.56
CA GLY A 131 19.43 -8.00 -16.38
C GLY A 131 20.83 -7.50 -16.76
N ALA A 132 20.93 -6.63 -17.76
CA ALA A 132 22.17 -6.00 -18.19
C ALA A 132 22.59 -4.80 -17.32
N GLY A 133 21.75 -4.37 -16.36
CA GLY A 133 22.00 -3.21 -15.51
C GLY A 133 21.78 -1.85 -16.19
N THR A 134 21.35 -1.81 -17.45
CA THR A 134 21.02 -0.59 -18.20
C THR A 134 19.92 0.21 -17.50
N ALA A 135 18.89 -0.47 -16.97
CA ALA A 135 17.81 0.19 -16.24
C ALA A 135 18.33 0.89 -14.96
N LYS A 136 19.25 0.26 -14.22
CA LYS A 136 19.88 0.85 -13.04
C LYS A 136 20.72 2.08 -13.40
N ALA A 137 21.49 2.02 -14.49
CA ALA A 137 22.24 3.18 -14.97
C ALA A 137 21.31 4.35 -15.38
N ALA A 138 20.20 4.02 -16.06
CA ALA A 138 19.23 5.00 -16.55
C ALA A 138 18.43 5.67 -15.42
N TYR A 139 18.06 4.94 -14.36
CA TYR A 139 17.11 5.43 -13.37
C TYR A 139 17.63 5.49 -11.93
N GLY A 140 18.70 4.75 -11.59
CA GLY A 140 19.20 4.62 -10.23
C GLY A 140 19.64 5.95 -9.60
N HIS A 141 20.11 6.90 -10.42
CA HIS A 141 20.46 8.24 -9.94
C HIS A 141 19.25 9.04 -9.41
N THR A 142 18.02 8.63 -9.74
CA THR A 142 16.78 9.27 -9.28
C THR A 142 16.17 8.61 -8.04
N SER A 143 16.69 7.45 -7.63
CA SER A 143 16.18 6.69 -6.48
C SER A 143 17.32 6.20 -5.58
N PRO A 144 17.59 6.86 -4.45
CA PRO A 144 18.69 6.47 -3.55
C PRO A 144 18.44 5.16 -2.80
N VAL A 145 17.22 4.60 -2.86
CA VAL A 145 16.81 3.42 -2.09
C VAL A 145 16.73 2.16 -2.98
N GLY A 146 16.72 2.31 -4.30
CA GLY A 146 16.59 1.19 -5.25
C GLY A 146 15.43 1.38 -6.24
N LEU A 147 15.27 0.41 -7.13
CA LEU A 147 14.24 0.41 -8.17
C LEU A 147 13.26 -0.74 -7.94
N VAL A 148 11.98 -0.50 -8.19
CA VAL A 148 10.95 -1.56 -8.22
C VAL A 148 10.46 -1.67 -9.66
N PHE A 149 10.50 -2.88 -10.20
CA PHE A 149 9.99 -3.20 -11.53
C PHE A 149 8.67 -3.96 -11.38
N GLU A 150 7.67 -3.54 -12.15
CA GLU A 150 6.37 -4.18 -12.26
C GLU A 150 6.10 -4.48 -13.74
N SER A 151 5.69 -5.71 -14.05
CA SER A 151 5.26 -6.07 -15.40
C SER A 151 3.95 -5.34 -15.76
N LEU A 152 3.72 -5.10 -17.05
CA LEU A 152 2.54 -4.34 -17.50
C LEU A 152 1.20 -5.00 -17.12
N ASP A 153 1.19 -6.33 -16.96
CA ASP A 153 0.05 -7.11 -16.49
C ASP A 153 -0.05 -7.20 -14.95
N GLY A 154 0.91 -6.64 -14.21
CA GLY A 154 0.99 -6.66 -12.75
C GLY A 154 1.36 -8.01 -12.14
N GLY A 155 1.64 -9.02 -12.97
CA GLY A 155 1.90 -10.39 -12.53
C GLY A 155 3.28 -10.62 -11.91
N ILE A 156 4.27 -9.80 -12.29
CA ILE A 156 5.65 -9.90 -11.83
C ILE A 156 6.06 -8.58 -11.20
N VAL A 157 6.52 -8.63 -9.95
CA VAL A 157 7.12 -7.47 -9.26
C VAL A 157 8.39 -7.90 -8.55
N PHE A 158 9.47 -7.15 -8.75
CA PHE A 158 10.74 -7.38 -8.05
C PHE A 158 11.54 -6.08 -7.90
N GLY A 159 12.38 -6.06 -6.86
CA GLY A 159 13.29 -4.95 -6.59
C GLY A 159 14.68 -5.19 -7.16
N GLN A 160 15.40 -4.10 -7.41
CA GLN A 160 16.83 -4.10 -7.67
C GLN A 160 17.49 -3.02 -6.80
N ASP A 161 18.33 -3.48 -5.87
CA ASP A 161 19.16 -2.65 -4.99
C ASP A 161 20.49 -2.29 -5.67
#